data_AF-A0A958X4K9-F1
#
_entry.id   AF-A0A958X4K9-F1
#
_cell.length_a   1.000
_cell.length_b   1.000
_cell.length_c   1.000
_cell.angle_alpha   90.00
_cell.angle_beta   90.00
_cell.angle_gamma   90.00
#
_symmetry.space_group_name_H-M   'P 1'
#
loop_
_entity.id
_entity.type
_entity.pdbx_description
1 polymer ?
#
loop_
_entity_poly.entity_id
_entity_poly.type
_entity_poly.pdbx_seq_one_letter_code
_entity_poly.pdbx_strand_id
1 'polypeptide(L)'
;MRSLLHSPRFNESPNSKLSFNKEQRKQRVFMALVFGLFTLAGHAATITWTNGNSTGVWSDPLNWDSSSVPGTSDDVVFDVGSSANCNIDGNYAIRSLTIASDYLGVVSLGSNTLEVSSGLSIAVASGFDAGTGLIKLVGGQTINSAASLFNMEIGMGSGNLNLSDTVYVDNELTITSVNLMYSSSGNGHQIQVKGDVVINDAWGPSGSYYAVVSLVGDTDQSISGSGNASYLDISKTAGDVLLDDDLTLANG
;
A
#
# COMPACT_ATOMS: atom_id res chain seq x y z
N MET A 1 -18.39 -76.98 -44.25
CA MET A 1 -19.36 -77.31 -43.18
C MET A 1 -19.97 -76.02 -42.67
N ARG A 2 -21.29 -75.89 -42.76
CA ARG A 2 -22.08 -74.71 -42.35
C ARG A 2 -22.08 -74.58 -40.82
N SER A 3 -21.99 -73.35 -40.31
CA SER A 3 -22.48 -73.00 -38.97
C SER A 3 -23.18 -71.64 -39.05
N LEU A 4 -24.50 -71.67 -38.91
CA LEU A 4 -25.38 -70.51 -38.79
C LEU A 4 -25.45 -70.14 -37.31
N LEU A 5 -24.89 -69.00 -36.90
CA LEU A 5 -25.14 -68.43 -35.58
C LEU A 5 -26.19 -67.33 -35.71
N HIS A 6 -27.36 -67.61 -35.16
CA HIS A 6 -28.46 -66.68 -34.96
C HIS A 6 -28.07 -65.70 -33.85
N SER A 7 -27.98 -64.40 -34.14
CA SER A 7 -27.79 -63.37 -33.12
C SER A 7 -29.13 -62.98 -32.50
N PRO A 8 -29.29 -62.97 -31.16
CA PRO A 8 -30.51 -62.50 -30.52
C PRO A 8 -30.60 -60.97 -30.62
N ARG A 9 -31.72 -60.43 -31.11
CA ARG A 9 -32.02 -58.99 -31.02
C ARG A 9 -32.46 -58.67 -29.59
N PHE A 10 -31.56 -58.06 -28.80
CA PHE A 10 -31.94 -57.41 -27.54
C PHE A 10 -32.80 -56.18 -27.86
N ASN A 11 -34.05 -56.20 -27.40
CA ASN A 11 -34.97 -55.07 -27.53
C ASN A 11 -34.67 -54.07 -26.40
N GLU A 12 -33.90 -53.02 -26.67
CA GLU A 12 -33.66 -51.95 -25.71
C GLU A 12 -34.93 -51.11 -25.53
N SER A 13 -35.48 -51.11 -24.32
CA SER A 13 -36.59 -50.23 -23.92
C SER A 13 -36.21 -48.76 -24.16
N PRO A 14 -37.03 -47.96 -24.89
CA PRO A 14 -36.73 -46.56 -25.21
C PRO A 14 -36.52 -45.65 -23.99
N ASN A 15 -36.99 -46.08 -22.81
CA ASN A 15 -36.98 -45.28 -21.59
C ASN A 15 -35.65 -45.29 -20.83
N SER A 16 -34.72 -46.21 -21.13
CA SER A 16 -33.43 -46.27 -20.43
C SER A 16 -32.47 -45.14 -20.85
N LYS A 17 -32.60 -44.63 -22.08
CA LYS A 17 -31.74 -43.56 -22.63
C LYS A 17 -32.13 -42.17 -22.12
N LEU A 18 -33.41 -41.97 -21.79
CA LEU A 18 -33.95 -40.70 -21.29
C LEU A 18 -33.63 -40.44 -19.82
N SER A 19 -33.58 -41.47 -18.98
CA SER A 19 -33.22 -41.34 -17.56
C SER A 19 -31.71 -41.13 -17.36
N PHE A 20 -30.88 -41.81 -18.16
CA PHE A 20 -29.42 -41.69 -18.11
C PHE A 20 -28.94 -40.26 -18.42
N ASN A 21 -29.58 -39.58 -19.39
CA ASN A 21 -29.24 -38.21 -19.78
C ASN A 21 -29.60 -37.14 -18.74
N LYS A 22 -30.64 -37.35 -17.91
CA LYS A 22 -31.04 -36.37 -16.89
C LYS A 22 -30.08 -36.37 -15.70
N GLU A 23 -29.61 -37.55 -15.28
CA GLU A 23 -28.68 -37.69 -14.15
C GLU A 23 -27.24 -37.29 -14.55
N GLN A 24 -26.81 -37.60 -15.78
CA GLN A 24 -25.55 -37.09 -16.35
C GLN A 24 -25.53 -35.55 -16.44
N ARG A 25 -26.67 -34.92 -16.75
CA ARG A 25 -26.78 -33.45 -16.86
C ARG A 25 -26.77 -32.77 -15.49
N LYS A 26 -27.33 -33.39 -14.44
CA LYS A 26 -27.22 -32.92 -13.05
C LYS A 26 -25.80 -33.06 -12.49
N GLN A 27 -25.12 -34.16 -12.78
CA GLN A 27 -23.74 -34.39 -12.33
C GLN A 27 -22.74 -33.45 -13.01
N ARG A 28 -22.93 -33.12 -14.30
CA ARG A 28 -22.09 -32.13 -15.02
C ARG A 28 -22.27 -30.70 -14.50
N VAL A 29 -23.49 -30.33 -14.07
CA VAL A 29 -23.77 -29.02 -13.47
C VAL A 29 -23.22 -28.93 -12.05
N PHE A 30 -23.28 -30.02 -11.28
CA PHE A 30 -22.74 -30.06 -9.91
C PHE A 30 -21.20 -30.08 -9.89
N MET A 31 -20.55 -30.70 -10.88
CA MET A 31 -19.08 -30.76 -10.96
C MET A 31 -18.46 -29.44 -11.46
N ALA A 32 -19.21 -28.63 -12.23
CA ALA A 32 -18.80 -27.27 -12.61
C ALA A 32 -18.94 -26.24 -11.46
N LEU A 33 -19.80 -26.51 -10.47
CA LEU A 33 -20.02 -25.64 -9.31
C LEU A 33 -19.04 -25.90 -8.15
N VAL A 34 -18.34 -27.04 -8.13
CA VAL A 34 -17.47 -27.44 -7.01
C VAL A 34 -15.97 -27.22 -7.32
N PHE A 35 -15.61 -26.83 -8.56
CA PHE A 35 -14.22 -26.52 -8.95
C PHE A 35 -13.87 -25.02 -8.97
N GLY A 36 -14.79 -24.15 -8.55
CA GLY A 36 -14.66 -22.69 -8.68
C GLY A 36 -14.38 -21.92 -7.39
N LEU A 37 -14.01 -22.60 -6.29
CA LEU A 37 -13.65 -21.94 -5.02
C LEU A 37 -12.27 -22.41 -4.55
N PHE A 38 -11.26 -22.30 -5.41
CA PHE A 38 -9.92 -22.06 -4.90
C PHE A 38 -9.85 -20.58 -4.55
N THR A 39 -9.90 -20.27 -3.25
CA THR A 39 -9.33 -19.03 -2.76
C THR A 39 -7.86 -19.06 -3.16
N LEU A 40 -7.51 -18.41 -4.26
CA LEU A 40 -6.12 -18.07 -4.53
C LEU A 40 -5.69 -17.27 -3.30
N ALA A 41 -4.85 -17.87 -2.45
CA ALA A 41 -4.05 -17.07 -1.56
C ALA A 41 -3.33 -16.08 -2.47
N GLY A 42 -3.76 -14.82 -2.43
CA GLY A 42 -3.17 -13.74 -3.21
C GLY A 42 -1.71 -13.68 -2.79
N HIS A 43 -0.84 -14.27 -3.61
CA HIS A 43 0.57 -14.07 -3.42
C HIS A 43 0.83 -12.63 -3.81
N ALA A 44 1.52 -11.94 -2.92
CA ALA A 44 2.32 -10.78 -3.23
C ALA A 44 2.88 -10.83 -4.66
N ALA A 45 2.24 -10.15 -5.62
CA ALA A 45 2.79 -10.01 -6.96
C ALA A 45 3.66 -8.75 -6.98
N THR A 46 4.88 -8.86 -7.47
CA THR A 46 5.66 -7.67 -7.85
C THR A 46 5.15 -7.21 -9.21
N ILE A 47 4.72 -5.96 -9.29
CA ILE A 47 4.21 -5.33 -10.51
C ILE A 47 5.09 -4.10 -10.80
N THR A 48 5.72 -4.11 -11.97
CA THR A 48 6.75 -3.13 -12.34
C THR A 48 6.21 -2.16 -13.37
N TRP A 49 6.47 -0.87 -13.15
CA TRP A 49 6.12 0.18 -14.09
C TRP A 49 6.96 0.07 -15.36
N THR A 50 6.30 -0.03 -16.51
CA THR A 50 6.95 -0.09 -17.83
C THR A 50 6.57 1.08 -18.72
N ASN A 51 5.39 1.69 -18.50
CA ASN A 51 4.76 2.60 -19.44
C ASN A 51 4.61 2.00 -20.86
N GLY A 52 4.35 0.68 -20.93
CA GLY A 52 4.27 -0.07 -22.19
C GLY A 52 3.26 0.47 -23.20
N ASN A 53 2.18 1.13 -22.75
CA ASN A 53 1.18 1.76 -23.61
C ASN A 53 1.43 3.25 -23.86
N SER A 54 2.52 3.81 -23.32
CA SER A 54 2.93 5.20 -23.50
C SER A 54 1.89 6.25 -23.08
N THR A 55 1.00 5.91 -22.16
CA THR A 55 -0.02 6.85 -21.66
C THR A 55 0.44 7.63 -20.43
N GLY A 56 1.46 7.15 -19.71
CA GLY A 56 2.03 7.84 -18.54
C GLY A 56 1.09 7.90 -17.34
N VAL A 57 0.03 7.08 -17.30
CA VAL A 57 -0.97 7.04 -16.23
C VAL A 57 -1.00 5.70 -15.51
N TRP A 58 -1.19 5.73 -14.20
CA TRP A 58 -1.25 4.55 -13.34
C TRP A 58 -2.43 3.62 -13.67
N SER A 59 -3.60 4.19 -13.99
CA SER A 59 -4.83 3.42 -14.27
C SER A 59 -4.79 2.54 -15.52
N ASP A 60 -3.80 2.71 -16.40
CA ASP A 60 -3.69 1.94 -17.64
C ASP A 60 -3.00 0.61 -17.37
N PRO A 61 -3.72 -0.54 -17.42
CA PRO A 61 -3.14 -1.84 -17.12
C PRO A 61 -1.98 -2.20 -18.04
N LEU A 62 -1.95 -1.68 -19.27
CA LEU A 62 -0.89 -1.96 -20.24
C LEU A 62 0.40 -1.17 -19.98
N ASN A 63 0.42 -0.28 -18.98
CA ASN A 63 1.64 0.36 -18.49
C ASN A 63 2.39 -0.47 -17.43
N TRP A 64 1.82 -1.59 -17.01
CA TRP A 64 2.40 -2.50 -16.00
C TRP A 64 2.84 -3.81 -16.65
N ASP A 65 3.96 -4.37 -16.19
CA ASP A 65 4.51 -5.63 -16.71
C ASP A 65 3.54 -6.82 -16.61
N SER A 66 2.68 -6.83 -15.59
CA SER A 66 1.63 -7.83 -15.37
C SER A 66 0.39 -7.63 -16.25
N SER A 67 0.31 -6.54 -17.03
CA SER A 67 -0.90 -6.12 -17.74
C SER A 67 -2.12 -5.93 -16.83
N SER A 68 -1.89 -5.51 -15.58
CA SER A 68 -2.93 -5.23 -14.59
C SER A 68 -2.55 -4.02 -13.73
N VAL A 69 -3.55 -3.23 -13.33
CA VAL A 69 -3.32 -2.14 -12.36
C VAL A 69 -3.03 -2.74 -10.98
N PRO A 70 -1.97 -2.30 -10.26
CA PRO A 70 -1.66 -2.78 -8.92
C PRO A 70 -2.81 -2.56 -7.93
N GLY A 71 -3.05 -3.58 -7.09
CA GLY A 71 -3.99 -3.54 -5.98
C GLY A 71 -3.35 -3.77 -4.61
N THR A 72 -4.19 -3.97 -3.60
CA THR A 72 -3.79 -3.99 -2.17
C THR A 72 -2.78 -5.08 -1.80
N SER A 73 -2.66 -6.13 -2.61
CA SER A 73 -1.73 -7.23 -2.39
C SER A 73 -0.39 -7.05 -3.08
N ASP A 74 -0.21 -6.03 -3.91
CA ASP A 74 0.89 -6.00 -4.87
C ASP A 74 2.04 -5.10 -4.41
N ASP A 75 3.28 -5.51 -4.72
CA ASP A 75 4.46 -4.66 -4.57
C ASP A 75 4.67 -3.89 -5.85
N VAL A 76 4.57 -2.57 -5.78
CA VAL A 76 4.80 -1.70 -6.92
C VAL A 76 6.28 -1.32 -6.98
N VAL A 77 6.87 -1.50 -8.15
CA VAL A 77 8.28 -1.17 -8.39
C VAL A 77 8.41 -0.21 -9.57
N PHE A 78 9.14 0.88 -9.34
CA PHE A 78 9.70 1.75 -10.36
C PHE A 78 11.22 1.58 -10.32
N ASP A 79 11.81 1.06 -11.39
CA ASP A 79 13.24 0.76 -11.49
C ASP A 79 13.82 1.17 -12.85
N VAL A 80 15.09 0.84 -13.10
CA VAL A 80 15.80 1.11 -14.36
C VAL A 80 15.13 0.52 -15.62
N GLY A 81 14.17 -0.40 -15.47
CA GLY A 81 13.39 -0.96 -16.58
C GLY A 81 12.56 0.10 -17.33
N SER A 82 12.27 1.24 -16.69
CA SER A 82 11.64 2.39 -17.35
C SER A 82 12.24 3.72 -16.87
N SER A 83 12.12 4.74 -17.70
CA SER A 83 12.43 6.14 -17.34
C SER A 83 11.24 7.08 -17.57
N ALA A 84 10.09 6.51 -17.90
CA ALA A 84 8.90 7.29 -18.20
C ALA A 84 8.16 7.69 -16.93
N ASN A 85 7.75 8.94 -16.84
CA ASN A 85 6.94 9.45 -15.74
C ASN A 85 5.63 8.67 -15.57
N CYS A 86 5.14 8.65 -14.34
CA CYS A 86 3.85 8.06 -13.98
C CYS A 86 3.01 9.08 -13.23
N ASN A 87 1.82 9.36 -13.74
CA ASN A 87 0.80 10.12 -13.05
C ASN A 87 -0.14 9.16 -12.31
N ILE A 88 -0.14 9.20 -10.98
CA ILE A 88 -1.13 8.51 -10.16
C ILE A 88 -2.43 9.30 -10.29
N ASP A 89 -3.34 8.80 -11.12
CA ASP A 89 -4.53 9.51 -11.61
C ASP A 89 -5.82 9.20 -10.83
N GLY A 90 -5.68 8.62 -9.65
CA GLY A 90 -6.78 8.28 -8.76
C GLY A 90 -6.27 7.82 -7.40
N ASN A 91 -7.18 7.44 -6.51
CA ASN A 91 -6.82 6.89 -5.22
C ASN A 91 -6.54 5.39 -5.36
N TYR A 92 -5.41 4.94 -4.82
CA TYR A 92 -4.99 3.54 -4.88
C TYR A 92 -4.53 3.04 -3.52
N ALA A 93 -4.61 1.72 -3.35
CA ALA A 93 -4.09 1.03 -2.18
C ALA A 93 -3.24 -0.14 -2.65
N ILE A 94 -2.03 -0.24 -2.10
CA ILE A 94 -1.01 -1.21 -2.51
C ILE A 94 -0.33 -1.84 -1.30
N ARG A 95 0.42 -2.92 -1.53
CA ARG A 95 1.18 -3.55 -0.45
C ARG A 95 2.45 -2.79 -0.15
N SER A 96 3.26 -2.52 -1.16
CA SER A 96 4.47 -1.70 -1.01
C SER A 96 4.74 -0.85 -2.24
N LEU A 97 5.48 0.24 -2.05
CA LEU A 97 6.03 1.05 -3.13
C LEU A 97 7.55 1.10 -3.01
N THR A 98 8.23 0.76 -4.10
CA THR A 98 9.67 0.98 -4.27
C THR A 98 9.91 1.87 -5.48
N ILE A 99 10.53 3.03 -5.26
CA ILE A 99 11.14 3.87 -6.30
C ILE A 99 12.65 3.72 -6.14
N ALA A 100 13.24 2.90 -7.01
CA ALA A 100 14.66 2.59 -6.97
C ALA A 100 15.51 3.82 -7.30
N SER A 101 16.77 3.83 -6.84
CA SER A 101 17.68 4.95 -7.03
C SER A 101 18.11 5.16 -8.49
N ASP A 102 17.92 4.16 -9.34
CA ASP A 102 18.24 4.17 -10.76
C ASP A 102 17.00 4.42 -11.66
N TYR A 103 15.81 4.58 -11.08
CA TYR A 103 14.64 5.07 -11.81
C TYR A 103 14.80 6.56 -12.10
N LEU A 104 14.73 6.92 -13.39
CA LEU A 104 14.98 8.30 -13.86
C LEU A 104 13.71 9.10 -14.12
N GLY A 105 12.54 8.46 -14.08
CA GLY A 105 11.26 9.13 -14.21
C GLY A 105 10.80 9.78 -12.91
N VAL A 106 9.66 10.45 -12.96
CA VAL A 106 8.97 11.01 -11.78
C VAL A 106 7.63 10.30 -11.60
N VAL A 107 7.35 9.85 -10.38
CA VAL A 107 6.02 9.41 -9.96
C VAL A 107 5.31 10.59 -9.31
N SER A 108 4.26 11.09 -9.95
CA SER A 108 3.48 12.24 -9.47
C SER A 108 2.18 11.77 -8.82
N LEU A 109 1.99 12.10 -7.53
CA LEU A 109 0.78 11.76 -6.78
C LEU A 109 -0.38 12.75 -7.03
N GLY A 110 -0.08 13.99 -7.43
CA GLY A 110 -1.09 15.02 -7.68
C GLY A 110 -1.82 15.40 -6.38
N SER A 111 -3.14 15.25 -6.33
CA SER A 111 -3.95 15.46 -5.13
C SER A 111 -4.57 14.17 -4.59
N ASN A 112 -4.07 13.02 -5.05
CA ASN A 112 -4.66 11.73 -4.73
C ASN A 112 -4.10 11.14 -3.43
N THR A 113 -4.75 10.08 -2.94
CA THR A 113 -4.29 9.28 -1.82
C THR A 113 -3.67 7.97 -2.31
N LEU A 114 -2.48 7.66 -1.81
CA LEU A 114 -1.87 6.34 -1.93
C LEU A 114 -1.80 5.68 -0.56
N GLU A 115 -2.56 4.61 -0.37
CA GLU A 115 -2.52 3.79 0.84
C GLU A 115 -1.47 2.67 0.67
N VAL A 116 -0.56 2.54 1.63
CA VAL A 116 0.57 1.59 1.59
C VAL A 116 0.58 0.74 2.85
N SER A 117 0.55 -0.59 2.70
CA SER A 117 0.28 -1.50 3.83
C SER A 117 1.48 -2.24 4.44
N SER A 118 2.63 -2.24 3.76
CA SER A 118 3.76 -3.09 4.14
C SER A 118 5.15 -2.51 3.85
N GLY A 119 5.26 -1.35 3.19
CA GLY A 119 6.55 -0.68 3.00
C GLY A 119 6.54 0.43 1.97
N LEU A 120 7.27 1.50 2.27
CA LEU A 120 7.49 2.65 1.39
C LEU A 120 8.99 2.92 1.29
N SER A 121 9.56 2.79 0.10
CA SER A 121 10.96 3.10 -0.16
C SER A 121 11.08 4.01 -1.37
N ILE A 122 11.45 5.27 -1.13
CA ILE A 122 11.76 6.25 -2.18
C ILE A 122 13.23 6.60 -2.05
N ALA A 123 14.06 6.04 -2.93
CA ALA A 123 15.52 6.13 -2.80
C ALA A 123 16.13 7.44 -3.35
N VAL A 124 15.38 8.19 -4.16
CA VAL A 124 15.85 9.43 -4.80
C VAL A 124 14.82 10.54 -4.67
N ALA A 125 15.26 11.72 -4.21
CA ALA A 125 14.37 12.84 -3.92
C ALA A 125 13.57 13.34 -5.12
N SER A 126 14.16 13.30 -6.33
CA SER A 126 13.49 13.72 -7.56
C SER A 126 12.56 12.65 -8.16
N GLY A 127 12.57 11.42 -7.64
CA GLY A 127 11.79 10.30 -8.20
C GLY A 127 10.31 10.33 -7.82
N PHE A 128 9.94 11.16 -6.84
CA PHE A 128 8.57 11.27 -6.35
C PHE A 128 8.18 12.73 -6.17
N ASP A 129 7.07 13.12 -6.79
CA ASP A 129 6.42 14.40 -6.60
C ASP A 129 5.08 14.17 -5.89
N ALA A 130 5.05 14.52 -4.60
CA ALA A 130 3.86 14.35 -3.78
C ALA A 130 2.70 15.27 -4.20
N GLY A 131 2.97 16.37 -4.92
CA GLY A 131 2.00 17.41 -5.19
C GLY A 131 1.34 17.92 -3.90
N THR A 132 0.03 17.75 -3.81
CA THR A 132 -0.78 18.01 -2.60
C THR A 132 -1.40 16.73 -2.01
N GLY A 133 -0.95 15.57 -2.50
CA GLY A 133 -1.52 14.27 -2.19
C GLY A 133 -1.19 13.77 -0.78
N LEU A 134 -1.84 12.65 -0.44
CA LEU A 134 -1.73 11.98 0.84
C LEU A 134 -1.06 10.62 0.69
N ILE A 135 0.02 10.38 1.43
CA ILE A 135 0.52 9.03 1.70
C ILE A 135 -0.12 8.54 3.00
N LYS A 136 -0.90 7.47 2.90
CA LYS A 136 -1.54 6.84 4.06
C LYS A 136 -0.86 5.51 4.37
N LEU A 137 -0.27 5.40 5.55
CA LEU A 137 0.38 4.19 6.02
C LEU A 137 -0.61 3.37 6.85
N VAL A 138 -0.84 2.12 6.44
CA VAL A 138 -1.64 1.14 7.17
C VAL A 138 -0.82 -0.11 7.42
N GLY A 139 -1.14 -0.92 8.43
CA GLY A 139 -0.35 -2.10 8.77
C GLY A 139 1.09 -1.80 9.21
N GLY A 140 1.72 -2.73 9.94
CA GLY A 140 3.11 -2.54 10.41
C GLY A 140 4.09 -2.53 9.23
N GLN A 141 4.99 -1.53 9.16
CA GLN A 141 5.93 -1.41 8.04
C GLN A 141 7.20 -0.64 8.38
N THR A 142 8.22 -0.83 7.53
CA THR A 142 9.43 0.01 7.50
C THR A 142 9.35 0.98 6.34
N ILE A 143 9.74 2.23 6.57
CA ILE A 143 9.73 3.26 5.52
C ILE A 143 11.07 4.02 5.43
N ASN A 144 11.33 4.53 4.23
CA ASN A 144 12.32 5.55 3.94
C ASN A 144 11.84 6.39 2.74
N SER A 145 12.06 7.69 2.81
CA SER A 145 11.80 8.57 1.66
C SER A 145 12.83 9.67 1.58
N ALA A 146 13.62 9.66 0.51
CA ALA A 146 14.48 10.78 0.15
C ALA A 146 13.69 11.98 -0.39
N ALA A 147 12.48 11.75 -0.91
CA ALA A 147 11.57 12.81 -1.36
C ALA A 147 10.76 13.36 -0.18
N SER A 148 10.43 14.65 -0.25
CA SER A 148 9.46 15.24 0.68
C SER A 148 8.06 14.78 0.31
N LEU A 149 7.29 14.35 1.31
CA LEU A 149 5.88 14.07 1.17
C LEU A 149 5.10 15.35 1.49
N PHE A 150 3.88 15.48 0.96
CA PHE A 150 3.06 16.65 1.27
C PHE A 150 2.21 16.40 2.53
N ASN A 151 1.24 15.50 2.43
CA ASN A 151 0.49 15.01 3.59
C ASN A 151 0.88 13.56 3.89
N MET A 152 0.98 13.22 5.18
CA MET A 152 1.15 11.85 5.65
C MET A 152 0.12 11.53 6.73
N GLU A 153 -0.54 10.37 6.59
CA GLU A 153 -1.36 9.78 7.65
C GLU A 153 -0.75 8.45 8.13
N ILE A 154 -0.63 8.30 9.45
CA ILE A 154 -0.26 7.06 10.13
C ILE A 154 -1.54 6.44 10.70
N GLY A 155 -2.12 5.48 9.98
CA GLY A 155 -3.37 4.77 10.32
C GLY A 155 -3.15 3.26 10.43
N MET A 156 -2.17 2.85 11.23
CA MET A 156 -1.60 1.50 11.21
C MET A 156 -2.31 0.50 12.13
N GLY A 157 -3.31 0.95 12.90
CA GLY A 157 -3.93 0.15 13.96
C GLY A 157 -2.89 -0.28 14.99
N SER A 158 -2.76 -1.58 15.22
CA SER A 158 -1.71 -2.15 16.10
C SER A 158 -0.36 -2.36 15.40
N GLY A 159 -0.17 -1.81 14.20
CA GLY A 159 1.09 -1.91 13.45
C GLY A 159 2.19 -1.02 14.04
N ASN A 160 3.44 -1.47 13.91
CA ASN A 160 4.61 -0.65 14.24
C ASN A 160 5.11 0.10 13.00
N LEU A 161 5.53 1.35 13.17
CA LEU A 161 6.29 2.10 12.18
C LEU A 161 7.78 2.04 12.50
N ASN A 162 8.58 1.65 11.50
CA ASN A 162 10.03 1.72 11.57
C ASN A 162 10.56 2.72 10.52
N LEU A 163 11.37 3.67 10.95
CA LEU A 163 12.07 4.60 10.08
C LEU A 163 13.47 4.08 9.78
N SER A 164 13.78 3.86 8.50
CA SER A 164 15.14 3.55 8.03
C SER A 164 15.95 4.81 7.70
N ASP A 165 15.29 5.97 7.59
CA ASP A 165 15.90 7.29 7.46
C ASP A 165 14.91 8.36 7.94
N THR A 166 15.36 9.63 8.04
CA THR A 166 14.47 10.77 8.29
C THR A 166 13.49 10.94 7.13
N VAL A 167 12.22 11.18 7.46
CA VAL A 167 11.14 11.43 6.52
C VAL A 167 10.69 12.89 6.65
N TYR A 168 10.46 13.55 5.53
CA TYR A 168 10.03 14.95 5.47
C TYR A 168 8.57 15.04 5.04
N VAL A 169 7.79 15.84 5.76
CA VAL A 169 6.37 16.12 5.52
C VAL A 169 6.20 17.63 5.42
N ASP A 170 5.87 18.12 4.22
CA ASP A 170 5.84 19.56 3.93
C ASP A 170 4.56 20.25 4.41
N ASN A 171 3.45 19.52 4.58
CA ASN A 171 2.17 20.08 5.00
C ASN A 171 1.67 19.45 6.30
N GLU A 172 0.93 18.34 6.26
CA GLU A 172 0.28 17.81 7.46
C GLU A 172 0.77 16.39 7.79
N LEU A 173 1.09 16.17 9.07
CA LEU A 173 1.23 14.83 9.64
C LEU A 173 0.02 14.54 10.54
N THR A 174 -0.75 13.51 10.19
CA THR A 174 -1.83 12.99 11.04
C THR A 174 -1.46 11.61 11.58
N ILE A 175 -1.51 11.43 12.90
CA ILE A 175 -1.32 10.15 13.58
C ILE A 175 -2.68 9.68 14.10
N THR A 176 -3.31 8.78 13.36
CA THR A 176 -4.63 8.21 13.68
C THR A 176 -4.53 6.97 14.55
N SER A 177 -3.59 6.07 14.24
CA SER A 177 -3.32 4.89 15.06
C SER A 177 -1.94 4.29 14.81
N VAL A 178 -1.23 3.93 15.87
CA VAL A 178 0.09 3.28 15.79
C VAL A 178 0.43 2.58 17.11
N ASN A 179 1.05 1.40 17.04
CA ASN A 179 1.50 0.73 18.26
C ASN A 179 2.84 1.31 18.77
N LEU A 180 3.85 1.35 17.91
CA LEU A 180 5.20 1.86 18.21
C LEU A 180 5.79 2.59 17.00
N MET A 181 6.58 3.63 17.24
CA MET A 181 7.42 4.26 16.21
C MET A 181 8.90 4.20 16.63
N TYR A 182 9.74 3.58 15.81
CA TYR A 182 11.17 3.41 16.10
C TYR A 182 12.06 3.65 14.88
N SER A 183 13.36 3.75 15.11
CA SER A 183 14.40 3.92 14.08
C SER A 183 15.30 2.68 14.05
N SER A 184 15.52 2.07 12.88
CA SER A 184 16.20 0.76 12.77
C SER A 184 17.71 0.75 13.02
N SER A 185 18.38 1.87 13.28
CA SER A 185 19.80 1.84 13.65
C SER A 185 20.32 3.18 14.18
N GLY A 186 20.59 3.27 15.48
CA GLY A 186 21.60 4.16 16.08
C GLY A 186 21.35 5.67 16.04
N ASN A 187 20.52 6.16 15.13
CA ASN A 187 20.34 7.56 14.82
C ASN A 187 18.86 7.87 14.98
N GLY A 188 18.53 8.92 15.71
CA GLY A 188 17.16 9.38 15.93
C GLY A 188 16.55 9.93 14.64
N HIS A 189 16.24 9.03 13.70
CA HIS A 189 15.50 9.36 12.49
C HIS A 189 14.17 10.00 12.89
N GLN A 190 13.83 11.05 12.17
CA GLN A 190 12.70 11.90 12.51
C GLN A 190 11.63 11.80 11.44
N ILE A 191 10.40 12.13 11.83
CA ILE A 191 9.43 12.68 10.90
C ILE A 191 9.52 14.19 11.07
N GLN A 192 10.14 14.88 10.13
CA GLN A 192 10.24 16.33 10.12
C GLN A 192 9.02 16.92 9.43
N VAL A 193 8.26 17.74 10.14
CA VAL A 193 7.01 18.31 9.66
C VAL A 193 7.15 19.83 9.54
N LYS A 194 6.83 20.39 8.37
CA LYS A 194 6.85 21.84 8.14
C LYS A 194 5.51 22.52 8.40
N GLY A 195 4.38 21.83 8.21
CA GLY A 195 3.05 22.35 8.57
C GLY A 195 2.50 21.64 9.82
N ASP A 196 1.19 21.44 9.89
CA ASP A 196 0.52 21.05 11.13
C ASP A 196 0.72 19.57 11.51
N VAL A 197 0.59 19.30 12.81
CA VAL A 197 0.68 17.95 13.38
C VAL A 197 -0.61 17.64 14.14
N VAL A 198 -1.27 16.55 13.77
CA VAL A 198 -2.48 16.05 14.45
C VAL A 198 -2.17 14.70 15.11
N ILE A 199 -2.35 14.60 16.42
CA ILE A 199 -2.02 13.40 17.20
C ILE A 199 -3.29 12.87 17.87
N ASN A 200 -3.88 11.82 17.33
CA ASN A 200 -5.09 11.19 17.86
C ASN A 200 -4.83 9.88 18.60
N ASP A 201 -3.61 9.35 18.52
CA ASP A 201 -3.19 8.15 19.23
C ASP A 201 -1.86 8.36 19.96
N ALA A 202 -1.55 7.48 20.90
CA ALA A 202 -0.31 7.49 21.65
C ALA A 202 0.65 6.41 21.13
N TRP A 203 1.89 6.77 20.82
CA TRP A 203 2.95 5.77 20.63
C TRP A 203 3.80 5.66 21.91
N GLY A 204 4.00 4.43 22.37
CA GLY A 204 4.79 4.13 23.56
C GLY A 204 6.30 4.06 23.30
N PRO A 205 7.12 4.06 24.36
CA PRO A 205 8.56 3.90 24.23
C PRO A 205 8.94 2.53 23.65
N SER A 206 9.71 2.53 22.56
CA SER A 206 10.44 1.38 22.02
C SER A 206 11.94 1.40 22.39
N GLY A 207 12.32 0.88 23.55
CA GLY A 207 13.74 0.54 23.85
C GLY A 207 14.76 1.67 23.60
N SER A 208 15.95 1.39 23.06
CA SER A 208 16.99 2.44 22.88
C SER A 208 16.85 3.29 21.60
N TYR A 209 15.88 2.99 20.73
CA TYR A 209 15.76 3.65 19.43
C TYR A 209 14.31 4.11 19.21
N TYR A 210 14.12 5.42 19.13
CA TYR A 210 12.81 6.04 18.97
C TYR A 210 12.77 6.88 17.70
N ALA A 211 11.62 6.92 17.04
CA ALA A 211 11.34 7.92 16.04
C ALA A 211 10.81 9.19 16.72
N VAL A 212 11.31 10.35 16.29
CA VAL A 212 10.91 11.65 16.82
C VAL A 212 10.04 12.37 15.80
N VAL A 213 8.91 12.92 16.22
CA VAL A 213 8.18 13.90 15.40
C VAL A 213 8.79 15.26 15.67
N SER A 214 9.40 15.89 14.67
CA SER A 214 10.09 17.18 14.81
C SER A 214 9.36 18.25 14.00
N LEU A 215 8.91 19.30 14.68
CA LEU A 215 8.36 20.48 14.02
C LEU A 215 9.54 21.35 13.53
N VAL A 216 9.61 21.61 12.22
CA VAL A 216 10.73 22.30 11.57
C VAL A 216 10.31 23.45 10.65
N GLY A 217 9.03 23.79 10.61
CA GLY A 217 8.49 24.86 9.75
C GLY A 217 9.02 26.24 10.10
N ASP A 218 8.91 27.16 9.15
CA ASP A 218 9.32 28.57 9.25
C ASP A 218 8.13 29.54 9.47
N THR A 219 6.92 29.01 9.49
CA THR A 219 5.67 29.71 9.82
C THR A 219 5.03 29.07 11.06
N ASP A 220 3.94 29.65 11.56
CA ASP A 220 3.22 29.06 12.69
C ASP A 220 2.79 27.63 12.34
N GLN A 221 3.02 26.71 13.27
CA GLN A 221 2.57 25.32 13.16
C GLN A 221 1.65 25.02 14.33
N SER A 222 0.58 24.29 14.05
CA SER A 222 -0.39 23.88 15.06
C SER A 222 -0.16 22.43 15.46
N ILE A 223 -0.38 22.14 16.74
CA ILE A 223 -0.48 20.79 17.28
C ILE A 223 -1.90 20.63 17.83
N SER A 224 -2.58 19.58 17.38
CA SER A 224 -3.96 19.27 17.76
C SER A 224 -4.17 17.76 17.95
N GLY A 225 -5.38 17.37 18.35
CA GLY A 225 -5.78 15.98 18.59
C GLY A 225 -5.80 15.58 20.06
N SER A 226 -6.31 14.37 20.34
CA SER A 226 -6.56 13.87 21.71
C SER A 226 -5.56 12.81 22.21
N GLY A 227 -4.51 12.53 21.43
CA GLY A 227 -3.50 11.52 21.74
C GLY A 227 -2.39 12.03 22.66
N ASN A 228 -1.38 11.18 22.91
CA ASN A 228 -0.20 11.55 23.71
C ASN A 228 1.04 11.62 22.83
N ALA A 229 1.80 12.72 22.94
CA ALA A 229 3.08 12.88 22.25
C ALA A 229 4.24 12.45 23.16
N SER A 230 4.89 11.33 22.86
CA SER A 230 6.00 10.79 23.67
C SER A 230 7.38 11.27 23.22
N TYR A 231 7.58 11.50 21.92
CA TYR A 231 8.88 11.88 21.35
C TYR A 231 8.68 13.02 20.35
N LEU A 232 8.39 14.20 20.91
CA LEU A 232 8.18 15.43 20.17
C LEU A 232 9.40 16.34 20.28
N ASP A 233 9.84 16.87 19.16
CA ASP A 233 10.90 17.87 19.07
C ASP A 233 10.38 19.14 18.38
N ILE A 234 10.88 20.29 18.81
CA ILE A 234 10.57 21.58 18.21
C ILE A 234 11.89 22.18 17.75
N SER A 235 12.20 22.00 16.47
CA SER A 235 13.42 22.46 15.80
C SER A 235 13.13 23.56 14.77
N LYS A 236 12.14 24.40 15.07
CA LYS A 236 11.71 25.52 14.22
C LYS A 236 12.73 26.67 14.27
N THR A 237 12.85 27.41 13.17
CA THR A 237 13.71 28.61 13.08
C THR A 237 12.92 29.92 13.14
N ALA A 238 11.60 29.84 12.94
CA ALA A 238 10.65 30.95 12.99
C ALA A 238 9.23 30.40 13.20
N GLY A 239 8.28 31.32 13.44
CA GLY A 239 6.88 30.99 13.74
C GLY A 239 6.68 30.44 15.15
N ASP A 240 5.42 30.45 15.57
CA ASP A 240 4.99 29.91 16.85
C ASP A 240 4.60 28.42 16.73
N VAL A 241 4.53 27.74 17.88
CA VAL A 241 3.84 26.46 18.01
C VAL A 241 2.52 26.74 18.73
N LEU A 242 1.42 26.57 18.01
CA LEU A 242 0.06 26.77 18.51
C LEU A 242 -0.47 25.44 19.04
N LEU A 243 -1.07 25.45 20.23
CA LEU A 243 -1.72 24.29 20.82
C LEU A 243 -3.23 24.50 20.72
N ASP A 244 -3.86 23.82 19.77
CA ASP A 244 -5.29 23.97 19.51
C ASP A 244 -6.15 23.06 20.40
N ASP A 245 -5.56 21.98 20.90
CA ASP A 245 -6.14 21.02 21.84
C ASP A 245 -5.21 20.79 23.06
N ASP A 246 -5.72 20.06 24.06
CA ASP A 246 -4.94 19.65 25.22
C ASP A 246 -3.78 18.71 24.81
N LEU A 247 -2.55 19.22 24.81
CA LEU A 247 -1.36 18.42 24.56
C LEU A 247 -0.94 17.67 25.83
N THR A 248 -1.03 16.34 25.80
CA THR A 248 -0.43 15.49 26.83
C THR A 248 0.95 15.01 26.39
N LEU A 249 1.99 15.48 27.08
CA LEU A 249 3.36 14.99 26.92
C LEU A 249 3.55 13.74 27.77
N ALA A 250 3.84 12.60 27.13
CA ALA A 250 4.21 11.37 27.83
C ALA A 250 5.72 11.38 28.15
N ASN A 251 6.18 10.44 28.99
CA ASN A 251 7.56 10.38 29.52
C ASN A 251 8.62 10.59 28.42
N GLY A 252 9.55 11.53 28.65
CA GLY A 252 10.79 11.69 27.88
C GLY A 252 11.85 10.66 28.22
#